data_AF-A0A7S0BUD1-F1
#
_entry.id   AF-A0A7S0BUD1-F1
#
_cell.length_a   1.000
_cell.length_b   1.000
_cell.length_c   1.000
_cell.angle_alpha   90.00
_cell.angle_beta   90.00
_cell.angle_gamma   90.00
#
_symmetry.space_group_name_H-M   'P 1'
#
loop_
_entity.id
_entity.type
_entity.pdbx_description
1 polymer ?
#
loop_
_entity_poly.entity_id
_entity_poly.type
_entity_poly.pdbx_seq_one_letter_code
_entity_poly.pdbx_strand_id
1 'polypeptide(L)'
;KGCGRTSSFRGVSWLYSGSLDLFSGYGGLVWRTMGIGTSVLIVLGLGAVVYIVAGLLLFIWKHAIRSASGLDRFKGEWALITGASDGIGAAFAKELASNGINVVIMARSIDKLKAVEAECSKRGVSVQVIPFDFYIATDEMYASLKGQLSDLNISILVNNVGVNVEFPTDFMETSADLADRIVRVNVNSSLQMTRQFLPPMIAQKKGCVLFMSSGGG
;
A
#
# COMPACT_ATOMS: atom_id res chain seq x y z
N LYS A 1 66.97 25.54 -77.14
CA LYS A 1 67.95 26.07 -76.16
C LYS A 1 67.25 27.14 -75.32
N GLY A 2 67.36 27.07 -73.99
CA GLY A 2 67.24 28.25 -73.11
C GLY A 2 65.92 28.43 -72.35
N CYS A 3 66.04 28.39 -71.03
CA CYS A 3 65.05 28.55 -69.96
C CYS A 3 65.05 30.00 -69.42
N GLY A 4 64.00 30.44 -68.70
CA GLY A 4 64.13 31.58 -67.76
C GLY A 4 62.82 32.26 -67.29
N ARG A 5 62.40 31.98 -66.04
CA ARG A 5 61.43 32.74 -65.18
C ARG A 5 62.08 34.06 -64.68
N THR A 6 61.39 35.08 -64.14
CA THR A 6 60.78 35.17 -62.77
C THR A 6 60.05 36.53 -62.55
N SER A 7 58.86 36.57 -61.91
CA SER A 7 58.49 37.12 -60.55
C SER A 7 58.64 38.65 -60.34
N SER A 8 57.87 39.42 -59.54
CA SER A 8 56.89 39.21 -58.46
C SER A 8 56.29 40.59 -58.08
N PHE A 9 55.12 40.68 -57.43
CA PHE A 9 54.90 41.37 -56.14
C PHE A 9 53.43 41.20 -55.68
N ARG A 10 53.21 40.49 -54.58
CA ARG A 10 51.92 40.36 -53.84
C ARG A 10 52.26 40.50 -52.36
N GLY A 11 51.75 41.53 -51.67
CA GLY A 11 52.11 41.77 -50.28
C GLY A 11 51.18 42.72 -49.53
N VAL A 12 49.87 42.48 -49.53
CA VAL A 12 48.92 43.14 -48.57
C VAL A 12 47.81 42.18 -48.09
N SER A 13 47.64 40.99 -48.67
CA SER A 13 46.50 40.10 -48.37
C SER A 13 46.59 39.32 -47.04
N TRP A 14 47.73 39.32 -46.35
CA TRP A 14 48.01 38.38 -45.25
C TRP A 14 47.46 38.78 -43.88
N LEU A 15 47.18 40.07 -43.64
CA LEU A 15 46.75 40.54 -42.33
C LEU A 15 45.24 40.39 -42.06
N TYR A 16 44.41 40.26 -43.11
CA TYR A 16 42.96 40.07 -42.97
C TYR A 16 42.53 38.59 -43.01
N SER A 17 43.28 37.72 -43.69
CA SER A 17 42.95 36.29 -43.78
C SER A 17 43.15 35.53 -42.46
N GLY A 18 44.19 35.86 -41.69
CA GLY A 18 44.48 35.20 -40.42
C GLY A 18 43.44 35.46 -39.32
N SER A 19 42.77 36.62 -39.33
CA SER A 19 41.73 36.95 -38.36
C SER A 19 40.42 36.21 -38.63
N LEU A 20 40.03 36.04 -39.91
CA LEU A 20 38.82 35.32 -40.30
C LEU A 20 38.91 33.80 -40.02
N ASP A 21 40.08 33.20 -40.19
CA ASP A 21 40.31 31.78 -39.90
C ASP A 21 40.29 31.47 -38.38
N LEU A 22 40.76 32.40 -37.55
CA LEU A 22 40.65 32.31 -36.08
C LEU A 22 39.17 32.36 -35.65
N PHE A 23 38.38 33.30 -36.19
CA PHE A 23 36.94 33.39 -35.89
C PHE A 23 36.14 32.17 -36.38
N SER A 24 36.51 31.58 -37.52
CA SER A 24 35.96 30.33 -38.06
C SER A 24 36.23 29.12 -37.17
N GLY A 25 37.49 28.97 -36.71
CA GLY A 25 37.90 27.88 -35.82
C GLY A 25 37.26 27.96 -34.42
N TYR A 26 37.15 29.16 -33.86
CA TYR A 26 36.45 29.39 -32.59
C TYR A 26 34.95 29.11 -32.70
N GLY A 27 34.31 29.53 -33.81
CA GLY A 27 32.91 29.21 -34.09
C GLY A 27 32.67 27.69 -34.12
N GLY A 28 33.48 26.95 -34.87
CA GLY A 28 33.36 25.48 -34.96
C GLY A 28 33.59 24.75 -33.62
N LEU A 29 34.51 25.24 -32.79
CA LEU A 29 34.72 24.69 -31.45
C LEU A 29 33.53 24.96 -30.52
N VAL A 30 32.97 26.17 -30.57
CA VAL A 30 31.76 26.56 -29.82
C VAL A 30 30.55 25.72 -30.25
N TRP A 31 30.33 25.50 -31.55
CA TRP A 31 29.25 24.63 -32.04
C TRP A 31 29.42 23.17 -31.59
N ARG A 32 30.66 22.66 -31.52
CA ARG A 32 30.95 21.29 -31.05
C ARG A 32 30.73 21.14 -29.55
N THR A 33 31.14 22.11 -28.72
CA THR A 33 30.90 22.06 -27.27
C THR A 33 29.42 22.25 -26.92
N MET A 34 28.70 23.11 -27.64
CA MET A 34 27.25 23.26 -27.53
C MET A 34 26.49 21.98 -27.97
N GLY A 35 26.97 21.30 -29.02
CA GLY A 35 26.40 20.02 -29.49
C GLY A 35 26.61 18.86 -28.49
N ILE A 36 27.77 18.81 -27.83
CA ILE A 36 28.02 17.83 -26.76
C ILE A 36 27.14 18.12 -25.53
N GLY A 37 27.02 19.39 -25.13
CA GLY A 37 26.18 19.79 -23.99
C GLY A 37 24.70 19.46 -24.19
N THR A 38 24.15 19.72 -25.38
CA THR A 38 22.77 19.37 -25.73
C THR A 38 22.54 17.86 -25.76
N SER A 39 23.48 17.09 -26.30
CA SER A 39 23.41 15.62 -26.31
C SER A 39 23.40 15.03 -24.90
N VAL A 40 24.23 15.55 -23.99
CA VAL A 40 24.24 15.14 -22.57
C VAL A 40 22.91 15.43 -21.88
N LEU A 41 22.33 16.63 -22.10
CA LEU A 41 21.04 16.99 -21.52
C LEU A 41 19.90 16.09 -22.03
N ILE A 42 19.91 15.70 -23.31
CA ILE A 42 18.93 14.77 -23.87
C ILE A 42 19.04 13.39 -23.22
N VAL A 43 20.26 12.87 -23.07
CA VAL A 43 20.49 11.56 -22.43
C VAL A 43 20.06 11.57 -20.96
N LEU A 44 20.38 12.63 -20.22
CA LEU A 44 19.93 12.80 -18.84
C LEU A 44 18.40 12.93 -18.75
N GLY A 45 17.78 13.68 -19.66
CA GLY A 45 16.33 13.83 -19.74
C GLY A 45 15.63 12.50 -20.05
N LEU A 46 16.13 11.74 -21.03
CA LEU A 46 15.62 10.40 -21.35
C LEU A 46 15.80 9.43 -20.19
N GLY A 47 16.95 9.47 -19.52
CA GLY A 47 17.20 8.68 -18.31
C GLY A 47 16.19 9.00 -17.19
N ALA A 48 15.92 10.28 -16.95
CA ALA A 48 14.92 10.71 -15.97
C ALA A 48 13.50 10.27 -16.36
N VAL A 49 13.11 10.39 -17.63
CA VAL A 49 11.81 9.93 -18.13
C VAL A 49 11.68 8.42 -17.96
N VAL A 50 12.69 7.63 -18.36
CA VAL A 50 12.67 6.17 -18.18
C VAL A 50 12.57 5.80 -16.70
N TYR A 51 13.29 6.49 -15.82
CA TYR A 51 13.21 6.26 -14.38
C TYR A 51 11.81 6.53 -13.82
N ILE A 52 11.19 7.66 -14.20
CA ILE A 52 9.84 8.02 -13.76
C ILE A 52 8.81 7.03 -14.31
N VAL A 53 8.89 6.67 -15.59
CA VAL A 53 7.97 5.73 -16.23
C VAL A 53 8.11 4.34 -15.63
N ALA A 54 9.34 3.85 -15.43
CA ALA A 54 9.58 2.57 -14.76
C ALA A 54 9.04 2.59 -13.33
N GLY A 55 9.26 3.68 -12.58
CA GLY A 55 8.70 3.86 -11.24
C GLY A 55 7.17 3.83 -11.24
N LEU A 56 6.53 4.51 -12.18
CA LEU A 56 5.07 4.52 -12.34
C LEU A 56 4.54 3.13 -12.72
N LEU A 57 5.19 2.45 -13.66
CA LEU A 57 4.81 1.10 -14.08
C LEU A 57 4.95 0.09 -12.94
N LEU A 58 6.04 0.17 -12.16
CA LEU A 58 6.22 -0.65 -10.97
C LEU A 58 5.20 -0.31 -9.88
N PHE A 59 4.85 0.97 -9.72
CA PHE A 59 3.82 1.41 -8.79
C PHE A 59 2.45 0.85 -9.18
N ILE A 60 2.05 0.98 -10.45
CA ILE A 60 0.80 0.43 -10.99
C ILE A 60 0.81 -1.09 -10.88
N TRP A 61 1.88 -1.75 -11.29
CA TRP A 61 1.97 -3.20 -11.21
C TRP A 61 1.83 -3.69 -9.76
N LYS A 62 2.50 -3.04 -8.81
CA LYS A 62 2.45 -3.41 -7.39
C LYS A 62 1.09 -3.16 -6.74
N HIS A 63 0.39 -2.08 -7.07
CA HIS A 63 -0.84 -1.67 -6.38
C HIS A 63 -2.14 -2.00 -7.12
N ALA A 64 -2.10 -2.16 -8.45
CA ALA A 64 -3.28 -2.37 -9.27
C ALA A 64 -3.37 -3.76 -9.92
N ILE A 65 -2.24 -4.43 -10.17
CA ILE A 65 -2.22 -5.69 -10.97
C ILE A 65 -1.74 -6.90 -10.18
N ARG A 66 -0.80 -6.72 -9.25
CA ARG A 66 -0.26 -7.83 -8.46
C ARG A 66 -1.38 -8.47 -7.62
N SER A 67 -1.85 -9.62 -8.09
CA SER A 67 -2.75 -10.49 -7.33
C SER A 67 -2.17 -10.74 -5.94
N ALA A 68 -3.02 -10.69 -4.92
CA ALA A 68 -2.67 -10.94 -3.54
C ALA A 68 -2.32 -12.43 -3.32
N SER A 69 -1.19 -12.85 -3.88
CA SER A 69 -0.67 -14.23 -3.91
C SER A 69 -0.28 -14.79 -2.53
N GLY A 70 -0.64 -14.09 -1.45
CA GLY A 70 -0.34 -14.48 -0.08
C GLY A 70 -1.47 -15.22 0.62
N LEU A 71 -2.69 -15.22 0.05
CA LEU A 71 -3.87 -15.83 0.67
C LEU A 71 -3.98 -17.33 0.43
N ASP A 72 -3.36 -17.88 -0.63
CA ASP A 72 -3.39 -19.31 -0.94
C ASP A 72 -2.94 -20.18 0.23
N ARG A 73 -1.96 -19.70 1.01
CA ARG A 73 -1.46 -20.42 2.18
C ARG A 73 -2.52 -20.57 3.28
N PHE A 74 -3.58 -19.76 3.31
CA PHE A 74 -4.62 -19.76 4.33
C PHE A 74 -5.92 -20.44 3.86
N LYS A 75 -5.97 -20.98 2.64
CA LYS A 75 -7.15 -21.68 2.11
C LYS A 75 -7.57 -22.83 3.03
N GLY A 76 -8.87 -22.92 3.30
CA GLY A 76 -9.45 -23.90 4.23
C GLY A 76 -9.26 -23.60 5.71
N GLU A 77 -8.46 -22.59 6.09
CA GLU A 77 -8.33 -22.14 7.48
C GLU A 77 -9.40 -21.11 7.82
N TRP A 78 -9.40 -20.62 9.06
CA TRP A 78 -10.37 -19.65 9.55
C TRP A 78 -9.78 -18.24 9.68
N ALA A 79 -10.57 -17.26 9.25
CA ALA A 79 -10.34 -15.86 9.52
C ALA A 79 -11.36 -15.34 10.53
N LEU A 80 -10.89 -14.68 11.58
CA LEU A 80 -11.71 -14.05 12.60
C LEU A 80 -11.77 -12.53 12.34
N ILE A 81 -12.96 -12.00 12.05
CA ILE A 81 -13.15 -10.60 11.69
C ILE A 81 -14.04 -9.90 12.73
N THR A 82 -13.49 -8.87 13.38
CA THR A 82 -14.23 -8.02 14.31
C THR A 82 -14.89 -6.85 13.58
N GLY A 83 -16.09 -6.44 14.00
CA GLY A 83 -16.84 -5.38 13.32
C GLY A 83 -17.32 -5.78 11.92
N ALA A 84 -17.65 -7.06 11.72
CA ALA A 84 -17.97 -7.64 10.40
C ALA A 84 -19.42 -7.42 9.94
N SER A 85 -20.23 -6.65 10.66
CA SER A 85 -21.64 -6.40 10.31
C SER A 85 -21.82 -5.47 9.11
N ASP A 86 -20.83 -4.63 8.79
CA ASP A 86 -20.96 -3.61 7.76
C ASP A 86 -19.59 -3.14 7.24
N GLY A 87 -19.61 -2.31 6.20
CA GLY A 87 -18.45 -1.56 5.70
C GLY A 87 -17.23 -2.43 5.40
N ILE A 88 -16.06 -1.98 5.86
CA ILE A 88 -14.76 -2.62 5.60
C ILE A 88 -14.72 -4.04 6.18
N GLY A 89 -15.24 -4.26 7.38
CA GLY A 89 -15.27 -5.59 8.00
C GLY A 89 -16.10 -6.60 7.21
N ALA A 90 -17.28 -6.19 6.73
CA ALA A 90 -18.10 -7.03 5.86
C ALA A 90 -17.41 -7.30 4.51
N ALA A 91 -16.72 -6.31 3.94
CA ALA A 91 -15.94 -6.48 2.72
C ALA A 91 -14.78 -7.46 2.92
N PHE A 92 -14.06 -7.41 4.03
CA PHE A 92 -13.02 -8.39 4.37
C PHE A 92 -13.59 -9.80 4.48
N ALA A 93 -14.71 -9.98 5.19
CA ALA A 93 -15.34 -11.29 5.30
C ALA A 93 -15.70 -11.87 3.93
N LYS A 94 -16.30 -11.03 3.07
CA LYS A 94 -16.68 -11.37 1.70
C LYS A 94 -15.47 -11.74 0.83
N GLU A 95 -14.39 -10.96 0.90
CA GLU A 95 -13.19 -11.20 0.10
C GLU A 95 -12.42 -12.44 0.56
N LEU A 96 -12.24 -12.62 1.86
CA LEU A 96 -11.59 -13.82 2.41
C LEU A 96 -12.39 -15.08 2.07
N ALA A 97 -13.72 -15.01 2.16
CA ALA A 97 -14.59 -16.09 1.71
C ALA A 97 -14.42 -16.40 0.21
N SER A 98 -14.29 -15.38 -0.66
CA SER A 98 -14.09 -15.57 -2.10
C SER A 98 -12.76 -16.29 -2.39
N ASN A 99 -11.79 -16.14 -1.49
CA ASN A 99 -10.49 -16.79 -1.57
C ASN A 99 -10.49 -18.20 -0.94
N GLY A 100 -11.64 -18.75 -0.53
CA GLY A 100 -11.74 -20.10 0.01
C GLY A 100 -11.33 -20.23 1.48
N ILE A 101 -11.42 -19.13 2.24
CA ILE A 101 -11.10 -19.08 3.67
C ILE A 101 -12.42 -19.04 4.45
N ASN A 102 -12.54 -19.90 5.46
CA ASN A 102 -13.70 -19.90 6.35
C ASN A 102 -13.69 -18.65 7.22
N VAL A 103 -14.85 -18.11 7.58
CA VAL A 103 -14.92 -16.83 8.31
C VAL A 103 -15.73 -16.92 9.59
N VAL A 104 -15.16 -16.42 10.67
CA VAL A 104 -15.88 -16.10 11.90
C VAL A 104 -16.15 -14.60 11.88
N ILE A 105 -17.42 -14.22 11.87
CA ILE A 105 -17.84 -12.81 11.80
C ILE A 105 -18.44 -12.36 13.13
N MET A 106 -17.89 -11.27 13.67
CA MET A 106 -18.25 -10.75 14.99
C MET A 106 -18.73 -9.30 14.92
N ALA A 107 -19.90 -9.02 15.51
CA ALA A 107 -20.43 -7.68 15.74
C ALA A 107 -21.63 -7.74 16.70
N ARG A 108 -22.19 -6.58 17.05
CA ARG A 108 -23.37 -6.47 17.93
C ARG A 108 -24.67 -6.88 17.23
N SER A 109 -24.85 -6.47 15.98
CA SER A 109 -26.11 -6.63 15.24
C SER A 109 -26.19 -7.98 14.54
N ILE A 110 -26.92 -8.92 15.14
CA ILE A 110 -27.09 -10.28 14.60
C ILE A 110 -27.72 -10.29 13.19
N ASP A 111 -28.72 -9.44 12.95
CA ASP A 111 -29.43 -9.41 11.66
C ASP A 111 -28.49 -9.01 10.50
N LYS A 112 -27.63 -8.02 10.75
CA LYS A 112 -26.60 -7.60 9.78
C LYS A 112 -25.57 -8.70 9.54
N LEU A 113 -25.14 -9.39 10.61
CA LEU A 113 -24.22 -10.52 10.48
C LEU A 113 -24.84 -11.67 9.67
N LYS A 114 -26.13 -11.97 9.85
CA LYS A 114 -26.85 -12.98 9.06
C LYS A 114 -26.90 -12.65 7.58
N ALA A 115 -27.05 -11.36 7.22
CA ALA A 115 -26.95 -10.94 5.83
C ALA A 115 -25.53 -11.18 5.25
N VAL A 116 -24.48 -10.85 6.00
CA VAL A 116 -23.09 -11.10 5.60
C VAL A 116 -22.79 -12.60 5.50
N GLU A 117 -23.26 -13.40 6.46
CA GLU A 117 -23.17 -14.85 6.44
C GLU A 117 -23.76 -15.42 5.15
N ALA A 118 -25.00 -15.03 4.80
CA ALA A 118 -25.66 -15.51 3.60
C ALA A 118 -24.87 -15.18 2.31
N GLU A 119 -24.19 -14.04 2.27
CA GLU A 119 -23.31 -13.70 1.15
C GLU A 119 -21.99 -14.49 1.15
N CYS A 120 -21.40 -14.73 2.31
CA CYS A 120 -20.17 -15.51 2.44
C CYS A 120 -20.40 -16.98 2.12
N SER A 121 -21.48 -17.59 2.62
CA SER A 121 -21.82 -19.00 2.39
C SER A 121 -22.03 -19.34 0.91
N LYS A 122 -22.47 -18.39 0.07
CA LYS A 122 -22.58 -18.57 -1.39
C LYS A 122 -21.25 -18.90 -2.07
N ARG A 123 -20.12 -18.63 -1.40
CA ARG A 123 -18.76 -18.90 -1.91
C ARG A 123 -18.25 -20.29 -1.55
N GLY A 124 -19.07 -21.12 -0.90
CA GLY A 124 -18.72 -22.50 -0.55
C GLY A 124 -17.80 -22.66 0.66
N VAL A 125 -17.69 -21.62 1.51
CA VAL A 125 -16.93 -21.66 2.76
C VAL A 125 -17.86 -21.75 3.97
N SER A 126 -17.32 -22.24 5.09
CA SER A 126 -18.00 -22.23 6.37
C SER A 126 -17.98 -20.82 6.97
N VAL A 127 -19.09 -20.45 7.59
CA VAL A 127 -19.26 -19.18 8.28
C VAL A 127 -19.73 -19.44 9.71
N GLN A 128 -19.14 -18.77 10.68
CA GLN A 128 -19.61 -18.77 12.07
C GLN A 128 -19.96 -17.35 12.48
N VAL A 129 -21.16 -17.17 13.01
CA VAL A 129 -21.67 -15.87 13.46
C VAL A 129 -21.59 -15.80 14.98
N ILE A 130 -20.96 -14.76 15.51
CA ILE A 130 -20.84 -14.55 16.94
C ILE A 130 -21.31 -13.13 17.28
N PRO A 131 -22.47 -12.96 17.91
CA PRO A 131 -22.86 -11.67 18.46
C PRO A 131 -21.92 -11.32 19.61
N PHE A 132 -21.24 -10.17 19.51
CA PHE A 132 -20.26 -9.74 20.51
C PHE A 132 -20.21 -8.22 20.63
N ASP A 133 -20.31 -7.72 21.86
CA ASP A 133 -20.17 -6.29 22.17
C ASP A 133 -18.83 -6.03 22.88
N PHE A 134 -17.92 -5.38 22.16
CA PHE A 134 -16.58 -5.06 22.62
C PHE A 134 -16.53 -3.95 23.69
N TYR A 135 -17.59 -3.15 23.85
CA TYR A 135 -17.61 -2.10 24.86
C TYR A 135 -17.81 -2.66 26.28
N ILE A 136 -18.69 -3.65 26.41
CA ILE A 136 -18.99 -4.32 27.69
C ILE A 136 -18.21 -5.62 27.90
N ALA A 137 -17.33 -5.99 26.97
CA ALA A 137 -16.59 -7.24 27.01
C ALA A 137 -15.63 -7.31 28.21
N THR A 138 -15.75 -8.38 29.00
CA THR A 138 -14.84 -8.70 30.10
C THR A 138 -13.79 -9.72 29.68
N ASP A 139 -12.75 -9.89 30.49
CA ASP A 139 -11.71 -10.90 30.26
C ASP A 139 -12.29 -12.33 30.20
N GLU A 140 -13.33 -12.61 30.98
CA GLU A 140 -14.05 -13.89 30.96
C GLU A 140 -14.79 -14.10 29.64
N MET A 141 -15.36 -13.05 29.05
CA MET A 141 -16.01 -13.13 27.74
C MET A 141 -14.99 -13.45 26.64
N TYR A 142 -13.81 -12.83 26.68
CA TYR A 142 -12.72 -13.16 25.74
C TYR A 142 -12.20 -14.59 25.94
N ALA A 143 -12.08 -15.06 27.18
CA ALA A 143 -11.68 -16.44 27.47
C ALA A 143 -12.73 -17.46 26.98
N SER A 144 -14.02 -17.16 27.19
CA SER A 144 -15.14 -17.97 26.69
C SER A 144 -15.14 -18.03 25.16
N LEU A 145 -14.93 -16.89 24.50
CA LEU A 145 -14.81 -16.82 23.04
C LEU A 145 -13.67 -17.69 22.52
N LYS A 146 -12.49 -17.63 23.15
CA LYS A 146 -11.36 -18.50 22.79
C LYS A 146 -11.71 -19.98 22.94
N GLY A 147 -12.43 -20.34 24.01
CA GLY A 147 -12.91 -21.71 24.23
C GLY A 147 -13.91 -22.15 23.17
N GLN A 148 -14.86 -21.30 22.78
CA GLN A 148 -15.84 -21.59 21.73
C GLN A 148 -15.19 -21.84 20.36
N LEU A 149 -14.02 -21.24 20.12
CA LEU A 149 -13.30 -21.31 18.85
C LEU A 149 -12.06 -22.21 18.90
N SER A 150 -11.90 -23.02 19.95
CA SER A 150 -10.72 -23.87 20.12
C SER A 150 -10.52 -24.89 19.01
N ASP A 151 -11.62 -25.35 18.42
CA ASP A 151 -11.63 -26.39 17.39
C ASP A 151 -11.36 -25.80 15.99
N LEU A 152 -11.34 -24.47 15.88
CA LEU A 152 -11.11 -23.78 14.62
C LEU A 152 -9.65 -23.37 14.51
N ASN A 153 -9.03 -23.74 13.38
CA ASN A 153 -7.69 -23.23 13.07
C ASN A 153 -7.76 -21.78 12.57
N ILE A 154 -7.75 -20.83 13.50
CA ILE A 154 -7.77 -19.40 13.19
C ILE A 154 -6.36 -18.94 12.85
N SER A 155 -6.15 -18.59 11.59
CA SER A 155 -4.86 -18.15 11.06
C SER A 155 -4.87 -16.70 10.61
N ILE A 156 -6.04 -16.08 10.47
CA ILE A 156 -6.17 -14.66 10.15
C ILE A 156 -7.01 -14.01 11.24
N LEU A 157 -6.51 -12.94 11.85
CA LEU A 157 -7.27 -12.08 12.75
C LEU A 157 -7.35 -10.68 12.14
N VAL A 158 -8.56 -10.17 11.93
CA VAL A 158 -8.82 -8.81 11.46
C VAL A 158 -9.44 -8.01 12.60
N ASN A 159 -8.61 -7.23 13.28
CA ASN A 159 -9.05 -6.26 14.29
C ASN A 159 -9.59 -5.02 13.56
N ASN A 160 -10.88 -5.03 13.25
CA ASN A 160 -11.54 -3.96 12.48
C ASN A 160 -12.64 -3.23 13.26
N VAL A 161 -13.14 -3.78 14.36
CA VAL A 161 -14.14 -3.09 15.17
C VAL A 161 -13.64 -1.70 15.60
N GLY A 162 -14.49 -0.70 15.42
CA GLY A 162 -14.17 0.67 15.79
C GLY A 162 -15.42 1.52 16.00
N VAL A 163 -15.30 2.51 16.87
CA VAL A 163 -16.27 3.58 17.08
C VAL A 163 -15.56 4.93 17.12
N ASN A 164 -16.26 5.99 16.77
CA ASN A 164 -15.73 7.35 16.79
C ASN A 164 -16.83 8.32 17.21
N VAL A 165 -16.47 9.58 17.44
CA VAL A 165 -17.44 10.68 17.56
C VAL A 165 -18.27 10.80 16.27
N GLU A 166 -19.55 11.12 16.41
CA GLU A 166 -20.48 11.22 15.28
C GLU A 166 -20.17 12.44 14.39
N PHE A 167 -19.79 13.55 15.03
CA PHE A 167 -19.37 14.79 14.38
C PHE A 167 -18.01 15.22 14.92
N PRO A 168 -17.24 16.03 14.17
CA PRO A 168 -16.07 16.69 14.74
C PRO A 168 -16.48 17.47 15.99
N THR A 169 -15.89 17.13 17.13
CA THR A 169 -16.23 17.69 18.44
C THR A 169 -14.94 17.98 19.19
N ASP A 170 -14.91 19.08 19.93
CA ASP A 170 -13.76 19.42 20.76
C ASP A 170 -13.58 18.37 21.86
N PHE A 171 -12.32 18.09 22.19
CA PHE A 171 -12.01 17.08 23.21
C PHE A 171 -12.64 17.43 24.56
N MET A 172 -12.65 18.71 24.93
CA MET A 172 -13.25 19.19 26.18
C MET A 172 -14.77 19.04 26.23
N GLU A 173 -15.42 18.88 25.08
CA GLU A 173 -16.87 18.69 24.96
C GLU A 173 -17.25 17.20 24.84
N THR A 174 -16.26 16.33 24.62
CA THR A 174 -16.46 14.89 24.54
C THR A 174 -16.71 14.33 25.94
N SER A 175 -17.80 13.60 26.12
CA SER A 175 -18.09 12.97 27.42
C SER A 175 -17.04 11.93 27.79
N ALA A 176 -16.74 11.82 29.09
CA ALA A 176 -15.80 10.83 29.60
C ALA A 176 -16.21 9.38 29.22
N ASP A 177 -17.51 9.10 29.20
CA ASP A 177 -18.05 7.80 28.78
C ASP A 177 -17.77 7.51 27.30
N LEU A 178 -17.96 8.49 26.41
CA LEU A 178 -17.67 8.34 24.99
C LEU A 178 -16.16 8.14 24.75
N ALA A 179 -15.32 8.90 25.47
CA ALA A 179 -13.88 8.74 25.41
C ALA A 179 -13.44 7.33 25.87
N ASP A 180 -13.95 6.86 27.02
CA ASP A 180 -13.67 5.51 27.52
C ASP A 180 -14.16 4.44 26.54
N ARG A 181 -15.34 4.63 25.97
CA ARG A 181 -15.89 3.73 24.94
C ARG A 181 -15.00 3.62 23.71
N ILE A 182 -14.48 4.75 23.21
CA ILE A 182 -13.56 4.76 22.06
C ILE A 182 -12.29 3.98 22.40
N VAL A 183 -11.69 4.21 23.58
CA VAL A 183 -10.47 3.50 23.99
C VAL A 183 -10.74 2.00 24.16
N ARG A 184 -11.81 1.61 24.85
CA ARG A 184 -12.15 0.19 25.04
C ARG A 184 -12.36 -0.54 23.73
N VAL A 185 -13.14 0.05 22.83
CA VAL A 185 -13.50 -0.60 21.56
C VAL A 185 -12.34 -0.56 20.58
N ASN A 186 -11.63 0.55 20.40
CA ASN A 186 -10.63 0.68 19.33
C ASN A 186 -9.26 0.16 19.75
N VAL A 187 -8.91 0.25 21.04
CA VAL A 187 -7.59 -0.13 21.56
C VAL A 187 -7.67 -1.46 22.30
N ASN A 188 -8.42 -1.52 23.40
CA ASN A 188 -8.39 -2.68 24.30
C ASN A 188 -8.91 -3.95 23.62
N SER A 189 -9.95 -3.85 22.78
CA SER A 189 -10.47 -5.01 22.07
C SER A 189 -9.41 -5.68 21.19
N SER A 190 -8.65 -4.88 20.43
CA SER A 190 -7.62 -5.39 19.51
C SER A 190 -6.48 -6.06 20.27
N LEU A 191 -6.11 -5.52 21.43
CA LEU A 191 -5.11 -6.11 22.32
C LEU A 191 -5.61 -7.46 22.88
N GLN A 192 -6.84 -7.51 23.38
CA GLN A 192 -7.41 -8.71 23.98
C GLN A 192 -7.58 -9.82 22.94
N MET A 193 -8.16 -9.51 21.77
CA MET A 193 -8.31 -10.47 20.68
C MET A 193 -6.95 -11.01 20.23
N THR A 194 -5.96 -10.15 20.05
CA THR A 194 -4.60 -10.57 19.68
C THR A 194 -4.00 -11.46 20.77
N ARG A 195 -4.13 -11.11 22.04
CA ARG A 195 -3.63 -11.94 23.16
C ARG A 195 -4.24 -13.34 23.18
N GLN A 196 -5.53 -13.46 22.85
CA GLN A 196 -6.21 -14.76 22.85
C GLN A 196 -5.83 -15.63 21.65
N PHE A 197 -5.73 -15.05 20.44
CA PHE A 197 -5.63 -15.80 19.18
C PHE A 197 -4.23 -15.81 18.53
N LEU A 198 -3.30 -14.96 18.97
CA LEU A 198 -1.93 -14.96 18.47
C LEU A 198 -1.10 -16.20 18.87
N PRO A 199 -1.20 -16.77 20.10
CA PRO A 199 -0.32 -17.87 20.49
C PRO A 199 -0.39 -19.12 19.58
N PRO A 200 -1.58 -19.60 19.15
CA PRO A 200 -1.66 -20.69 18.17
C PRO A 200 -0.99 -20.36 16.83
N MET A 201 -1.14 -19.13 16.34
CA MET A 201 -0.51 -18.68 15.08
C MET A 201 1.02 -18.71 15.16
N ILE A 202 1.59 -18.31 16.31
CA ILE A 202 3.03 -18.38 16.56
C ILE A 202 3.48 -19.85 16.59
N ALA A 203 2.77 -20.71 17.32
CA ALA A 203 3.11 -22.13 17.42
C ALA A 203 3.11 -22.83 16.06
N GLN A 204 2.17 -22.47 15.19
CA GLN A 204 2.08 -22.99 13.82
C GLN A 204 3.06 -22.31 12.84
N LYS A 205 3.78 -21.27 13.27
CA LYS A 205 4.61 -20.39 12.42
C LYS A 205 3.85 -19.86 11.21
N LYS A 206 2.54 -19.69 11.37
CA LYS A 206 1.60 -19.37 10.31
C LYS A 206 0.47 -18.57 10.90
N GLY A 207 0.38 -17.32 10.48
CA GLY A 207 -0.74 -16.45 10.81
C GLY A 207 -0.58 -15.05 10.25
N CYS A 208 -1.65 -14.29 10.32
CA CYS A 208 -1.70 -12.90 9.93
C CYS A 208 -2.64 -12.14 10.87
N VAL A 209 -2.14 -11.09 11.50
CA VAL A 209 -2.96 -10.17 12.29
C VAL A 209 -2.99 -8.83 11.58
N LEU A 210 -4.19 -8.38 11.24
CA LEU A 210 -4.45 -7.08 10.61
C LEU A 210 -5.10 -6.15 11.63
N PHE A 211 -4.57 -4.94 11.74
CA PHE A 211 -5.14 -3.87 12.54
C PHE A 211 -5.71 -2.81 11.60
N MET A 212 -6.99 -2.50 11.75
CA MET A 212 -7.59 -1.39 11.05
C MET A 212 -7.41 -0.12 11.88
N SER A 213 -6.69 0.85 11.32
CA SER A 213 -6.57 2.19 11.87
C SER A 213 -7.44 3.16 11.06
N SER A 214 -7.30 4.45 11.33
CA SER A 214 -7.89 5.53 10.57
C SER A 214 -6.81 6.54 10.19
N GLY A 215 -7.11 7.49 9.30
CA GLY A 215 -6.15 8.53 8.91
C GLY A 215 -5.71 9.47 10.06
N GLY A 216 -6.35 9.40 11.23
CA GLY A 216 -5.96 10.16 12.42
C GLY A 216 -5.05 9.43 13.41
N GLY A 217 -4.67 8.18 13.13
CA GLY A 217 -3.84 7.34 14.01
C GLY A 217 -2.49 6.97 13.42
#